data_AF-A0A2S6X8T4-F1
#
_entry.id   AF-A0A2S6X8T4-F1
#
_cell.length_a   1.000
_cell.length_b   1.000
_cell.length_c   1.000
_cell.angle_alpha   90.00
_cell.angle_beta   90.00
_cell.angle_gamma   90.00
#
_symmetry.space_group_name_H-M   'P 1'
#
loop_
_entity.id
_entity.type
_entity.pdbx_description
1 polymer ?
#
loop_
_entity_poly.entity_id
_entity_poly.type
_entity_poly.pdbx_seq_one_letter_code
_entity_poly.pdbx_strand_id
1 'polypeptide(L)' 'MILLALLLPVVMMAFLFAADALEDLIFPPPAAPDEDAPAGDIARTTSP' A
#
# COMPACT_ATOMS: atom_id res chain seq x y z
N MET A 1 -37.95 -3.91 9.66
CA MET A 1 -37.50 -2.72 8.92
C MET A 1 -36.31 -2.03 9.59
N ILE A 2 -36.37 -1.73 10.90
CA ILE A 2 -35.27 -1.12 11.65
C ILE A 2 -33.94 -1.90 11.56
N LEU A 3 -34.04 -3.23 11.53
CA LEU A 3 -32.89 -4.13 11.47
C LEU A 3 -32.08 -3.94 10.18
N LEU A 4 -32.76 -3.73 9.05
CA LEU A 4 -32.12 -3.43 7.76
C LEU A 4 -31.44 -2.06 7.79
N ALA A 5 -32.10 -1.05 8.38
CA ALA A 5 -31.58 0.30 8.48
C ALA A 5 -30.33 0.39 9.37
N LEU A 6 -30.21 -0.48 10.37
CA LEU A 6 -29.02 -0.61 11.21
C LEU A 6 -27.95 -1.51 10.58
N LEU A 7 -28.36 -2.52 9.81
CA LEU A 7 -27.44 -3.44 9.14
C LEU A 7 -26.69 -2.78 7.99
N LEU A 8 -27.38 -1.97 7.18
CA LEU A 8 -26.79 -1.29 6.02
C LEU A 8 -25.53 -0.47 6.35
N PRO A 9 -25.51 0.44 7.36
CA PRO A 9 -24.30 1.20 7.69
C PRO A 9 -23.18 0.31 8.23
N VAL A 10 -23.49 -0.74 8.98
CA VAL A 10 -22.47 -1.68 9.51
C VAL A 10 -21.81 -2.45 8.36
N VAL A 11 -22.61 -2.96 7.42
CA VAL A 11 -22.10 -3.66 6.23
C VAL A 11 -21.26 -2.72 5.37
N MET A 12 -21.69 -1.48 5.20
CA MET A 12 -20.93 -0.48 4.44
C MET A 12 -19.57 -0.21 5.08
N MET A 13 -19.51 0.00 6.41
CA MET A 13 -18.25 0.21 7.12
C MET A 13 -17.32 -1.02 7.02
N ALA A 14 -17.87 -2.22 7.19
CA ALA A 14 -17.11 -3.46 7.04
C ALA A 14 -16.58 -3.66 5.61
N PHE A 15 -17.37 -3.31 4.59
CA PHE A 15 -16.97 -3.40 3.19
C PHE A 15 -15.83 -2.44 2.87
N LEU A 16 -15.92 -1.19 3.30
CA LEU A 16 -14.86 -0.19 3.08
C LEU A 16 -13.54 -0.61 3.76
N PHE A 17 -13.61 -1.13 4.98
CA PHE A 17 -12.44 -1.68 5.67
C PHE A 17 -11.84 -2.88 4.92
N ALA A 18 -12.69 -3.80 4.44
CA ALA A 18 -12.22 -4.95 3.68
C ALA A 18 -11.62 -4.55 2.32
N ALA A 19 -12.15 -3.51 1.67
CA ALA A 19 -11.62 -2.97 0.43
C ALA A 19 -10.24 -2.35 0.64
N ASP A 20 -10.06 -1.54 1.68
CA ASP A 20 -8.77 -0.96 2.08
C ASP A 20 -7.71 -2.06 2.33
N ALA A 21 -8.04 -3.08 3.12
CA ALA A 21 -7.14 -4.21 3.35
C ALA A 21 -6.86 -5.05 2.09
N LEU A 22 -7.81 -5.11 1.16
CA LEU A 22 -7.61 -5.79 -0.13
C LEU A 22 -6.72 -4.96 -1.06
N GLU A 23 -6.81 -3.63 -1.02
CA GLU A 23 -5.94 -2.72 -1.78
C GLU A 23 -4.48 -2.92 -1.40
N ASP A 24 -4.18 -3.04 -0.10
CA ASP A 24 -2.82 -3.34 0.38
C ASP A 24 -2.29 -4.68 -0.16
N LEU A 25 -3.17 -5.67 -0.35
CA LEU A 25 -2.79 -6.99 -0.87
C LEU A 25 -2.59 -6.98 -2.39
N ILE A 26 -3.43 -6.25 -3.13
CA ILE A 26 -3.39 -6.20 -4.60
C ILE A 26 -2.35 -5.18 -5.10
N PHE A 27 -2.14 -4.10 -4.35
CA PHE A 27 -1.25 -2.99 -4.67
C PHE A 27 -0.25 -2.81 -3.54
N PRO A 28 0.71 -3.74 -3.40
CA PRO A 28 1.76 -3.57 -2.40
C PRO A 28 2.45 -2.22 -2.63
N PRO A 29 2.67 -1.44 -1.56
CA PRO A 29 3.31 -0.14 -1.69
C PRO A 29 4.67 -0.32 -2.36
N PRO A 30 5.05 0.58 -3.30
CA PRO A 30 6.36 0.52 -3.92
C PRO A 30 7.41 0.55 -2.80
N ALA A 31 8.35 -0.39 -2.83
CA ALA A 31 9.45 -0.43 -1.88
C ALA A 31 10.10 0.97 -1.85
N ALA A 32 10.18 1.57 -0.66
CA ALA A 32 10.85 2.84 -0.49
C ALA A 32 12.27 2.71 -1.09
N PRO A 33 12.78 3.73 -1.80
CA PRO A 33 14.16 3.70 -2.27
C PRO A 33 15.06 3.44 -1.06
N ASP A 34 15.91 2.42 -1.16
CA ASP A 34 16.86 2.09 -0.10
C ASP A 34 17.78 3.29 0.15
N GLU A 35 17.45 4.14 1.13
CA GLU A 35 18.33 5.22 1.60
C GLU A 35 19.57 4.67 2.34
N ASP A 36 19.62 3.34 2.55
CA ASP A 36 20.74 2.61 3.16
C ASP A 36 21.56 1.79 2.15
N ALA A 37 21.40 2.00 0.83
CA ALA A 37 22.43 1.54 -0.10
C ALA A 37 23.74 2.30 0.25
N PRO A 38 24.80 1.62 0.73
CA PRO A 38 26.01 2.31 1.11
C PRO A 38 26.50 3.07 -0.13
N ALA A 39 26.90 4.32 0.05
CA ALA A 39 27.61 5.12 -0.95
C ALA A 39 28.94 4.41 -1.29
N GLY A 40 28.83 3.34 -2.07
CA GLY A 40 29.87 2.38 -2.39
C GLY A 40 30.28 2.59 -3.83
N ASP A 41 31.09 3.62 -4.03
CA ASP A 41 32.29 3.51 -4.83
C ASP A 41 32.15 2.94 -6.26
N ILE A 42 31.68 3.76 -7.22
CA ILE A 42 32.25 3.66 -8.58
C ILE A 42 32.32 5.03 -9.27
N ALA A 43 33.15 5.91 -8.73
CA ALA A 43 33.95 6.79 -9.58
C ALA A 43 34.96 5.91 -10.36
N ARG A 44 34.55 5.31 -11.48
CA ARG A 44 35.50 4.63 -12.40
C ARG A 44 35.12 4.84 -13.85
N THR A 45 35.58 5.99 -14.36
CA THR A 45 36.31 6.12 -15.62
C THR A 45 35.88 5.20 -16.78
N THR A 46 35.05 5.68 -17.70
CA THR A 46 35.21 5.35 -19.12
C THR A 46 34.74 6.53 -19.99
N SER A 47 35.62 7.53 -20.14
CA SER A 47 35.73 8.26 -21.41
C SER A 47 36.42 7.32 -22.40
N PRO A 48 36.00 7.32 -23.68
CA PRO A 48 36.62 8.22 -24.64
C PRO A 48 35.61 9.13 -25.35
#